data_AF-A0AAV5W3P9-F1
#
_entry.id   AF-A0AAV5W3P9-F1
#
_cell.length_a   1.000
_cell.length_b   1.000
_cell.length_c   1.000
_cell.angle_alpha   90.00
_cell.angle_beta   90.00
_cell.angle_gamma   90.00
#
_symmetry.space_group_name_H-M   'P 1'
#
loop_
_entity.id
_entity.type
_entity.pdbx_description
1 polymer ?
#
loop_
_entity_poly.entity_id
_entity_poly.type
_entity_poly.pdbx_seq_one_letter_code
_entity_poly.pdbx_strand_id
1 'polypeptide(L)'
;FICQQSTCVEGSFFCRNGKCSATSDVCNGRDECGDGSDEENCPGTPCRAYLTTLTGSLISPGHPGQYGPAENCQWIIEVPVNMRVEV
;
A
#
# COMPACT_ATOMS: atom_id res chain seq x y z
N PHE A 1 11.06 -9.74 -29.05
CA PHE A 1 10.36 -9.66 -27.76
C PHE A 1 10.79 -8.37 -27.08
N ILE A 2 9.94 -7.35 -27.14
CA ILE A 2 10.17 -6.07 -26.43
C ILE A 2 8.90 -5.81 -25.65
N CYS A 3 9.01 -5.75 -24.33
CA CYS A 3 7.93 -5.28 -23.46
C CYS A 3 7.93 -3.75 -23.61
N GLN A 4 6.93 -3.19 -24.30
CA GLN A 4 6.67 -1.75 -24.19
C GLN A 4 6.18 -1.52 -22.76
N GLN A 5 7.10 -1.30 -21.82
CA GLN A 5 6.77 -0.57 -20.61
C GLN A 5 6.25 0.78 -21.09
N SER A 6 4.96 1.02 -20.93
CA SER A 6 4.41 2.37 -20.90
C SER A 6 5.25 3.10 -19.85
N THR A 7 6.18 3.92 -20.32
CA THR A 7 7.28 4.47 -19.53
C THR A 7 6.69 5.47 -18.54
N CYS A 8 6.29 5.00 -17.36
CA CYS A 8 6.18 5.87 -16.22
C CYS A 8 7.52 6.64 -16.10
N VAL A 9 7.46 7.91 -15.68
CA VAL A 9 8.63 8.79 -15.59
C VAL A 9 9.76 8.10 -14.81
N GLU A 10 11.02 8.30 -15.21
CA GLU A 10 12.16 7.74 -14.48
C GLU A 10 12.04 8.05 -12.97
N GLY A 11 11.95 7.02 -12.13
CA GLY A 11 11.68 7.17 -10.69
C GLY A 11 10.19 7.23 -10.32
N SER A 12 9.34 6.45 -11.00
CA SER A 12 7.94 6.21 -10.62
C SER A 12 7.64 4.72 -10.47
N PHE A 13 6.66 4.41 -9.63
CA PHE A 13 6.19 3.07 -9.35
C PHE A 13 5.00 2.71 -10.23
N PHE A 14 5.01 1.48 -10.73
CA PHE A 14 3.96 0.95 -11.57
C PHE A 14 2.93 0.25 -10.68
N CYS A 15 1.75 0.84 -10.57
CA CYS A 15 0.62 0.30 -9.84
C CYS A 15 0.12 -1.01 -10.45
N ARG A 16 -0.54 -1.85 -9.63
CA ARG A 16 -1.11 -3.12 -10.08
C ARG A 16 -2.23 -2.92 -11.12
N ASN A 17 -2.98 -1.83 -11.02
CA ASN A 17 -4.01 -1.43 -11.98
C ASN A 17 -3.47 -0.80 -13.28
N GLY A 18 -2.15 -0.69 -13.45
CA GLY A 18 -1.50 -0.10 -14.62
C GLY A 18 -1.36 1.42 -14.60
N LYS A 19 -1.69 2.08 -13.48
CA LYS A 19 -1.39 3.49 -13.22
C LYS A 19 0.09 3.66 -12.84
N CYS A 20 0.58 4.89 -12.95
CA CYS A 20 1.90 5.27 -12.46
C CYS A 20 1.74 6.18 -11.23
N SER A 21 2.40 5.85 -10.13
CA SER A 21 2.53 6.71 -8.94
C SER A 21 3.98 7.17 -8.79
N ALA A 22 4.25 8.35 -8.24
CA ALA A 22 5.63 8.78 -8.05
C ALA A 22 6.30 7.90 -6.99
N THR A 23 7.61 7.63 -7.10
CA THR A 23 8.28 6.83 -6.04
C THR A 23 8.28 7.55 -4.69
N SER A 24 8.11 8.88 -4.65
CA SER A 24 7.88 9.64 -3.42
C SER A 24 6.49 9.44 -2.83
N ASP A 25 5.54 8.99 -3.65
CA ASP A 25 4.15 8.74 -3.27
C ASP A 25 3.93 7.28 -2.88
N VAL A 26 4.85 6.39 -3.25
CA VAL A 26 4.92 5.04 -2.71
C VAL A 26 5.19 5.10 -1.21
N CYS A 27 4.35 4.44 -0.43
CA CYS A 27 4.47 4.36 1.03
C CYS A 27 4.35 5.70 1.76
N ASN A 28 3.66 6.68 1.14
CA ASN A 28 3.42 7.99 1.72
C ASN A 28 2.17 7.99 2.63
N GLY A 29 1.37 6.94 2.56
CA GLY A 29 0.14 6.77 3.28
C GLY A 29 -1.13 7.29 2.60
N ARG A 30 -1.16 7.31 1.27
CA ARG A 30 -2.31 7.66 0.47
C ARG A 30 -2.41 6.66 -0.67
N ASP A 31 -3.62 6.46 -1.17
CA ASP A 31 -3.85 5.60 -2.33
C ASP A 31 -3.73 6.44 -3.62
N GLU A 32 -2.50 6.76 -4.04
CA GLU A 32 -2.27 7.41 -5.32
C GLU A 32 -2.53 6.45 -6.48
N CYS A 33 -2.35 5.15 -6.28
CA CYS A 33 -2.70 4.17 -7.30
C CYS A 33 -4.21 4.04 -7.53
N GLY A 34 -5.06 4.25 -6.51
CA GLY A 34 -6.50 3.98 -6.52
C GLY A 34 -6.86 2.50 -6.32
N ASP A 35 -5.85 1.65 -6.09
CA ASP A 35 -5.97 0.23 -5.78
C ASP A 35 -5.15 -0.18 -4.53
N GLY A 36 -4.49 0.78 -3.87
CA GLY A 36 -3.63 0.63 -2.71
C GLY A 36 -2.26 0.01 -3.00
N SER A 37 -1.91 -0.25 -4.27
CA SER A 37 -0.70 -1.04 -4.60
C SER A 37 0.62 -0.31 -4.34
N ASP A 38 0.59 1.01 -4.23
CA ASP A 38 1.68 1.89 -3.77
C ASP A 38 1.89 1.89 -2.26
N GLU A 39 0.90 1.46 -1.49
CA GLU A 39 0.97 1.30 -0.03
C GLU A 39 1.09 -0.18 0.40
N GLU A 40 1.09 -1.10 -0.56
CA GLU A 40 1.34 -2.51 -0.32
C GLU A 40 2.85 -2.79 -0.23
N ASN A 41 3.28 -3.43 0.88
CA ASN A 41 4.64 -3.98 1.05
C ASN A 41 5.78 -2.94 1.12
N CYS A 42 5.56 -1.87 1.88
CA CYS A 42 6.51 -0.78 2.07
C CYS A 42 7.80 -1.13 2.81
N PRO A 43 9.00 -0.87 2.23
CA PRO A 43 10.27 -1.07 2.91
C PRO A 43 10.52 0.04 3.94
N GLY A 44 10.68 -0.32 5.21
CA GLY A 44 11.11 0.61 6.28
C GLY A 44 10.02 1.08 7.25
N THR A 45 8.76 0.73 7.00
CA THR A 45 7.64 0.94 7.93
C THR A 45 7.01 -0.41 8.28
N PRO A 46 7.70 -1.25 9.08
CA PRO A 46 7.24 -2.61 9.36
C PRO A 46 5.87 -2.62 10.05
N CYS A 47 5.46 -1.53 10.71
CA CYS A 47 4.21 -1.43 11.46
C CYS A 47 3.19 -0.43 10.91
N ARG A 48 3.08 -0.28 9.57
CA ARG A 48 1.99 0.47 8.93
C ARG A 48 1.41 -0.32 7.75
N ALA A 49 0.09 -0.46 7.68
CA ALA A 49 -0.60 -1.13 6.57
C ALA A 49 -1.89 -0.42 6.15
N TYR A 50 -2.18 -0.48 4.85
CA TYR A 50 -3.40 0.01 4.23
C TYR A 50 -4.27 -1.16 3.77
N LEU A 51 -5.52 -1.19 4.22
CA LEU A 51 -6.53 -2.16 3.77
C LEU A 51 -7.59 -1.41 2.96
N THR A 52 -7.51 -1.55 1.64
CA THR A 52 -8.50 -1.04 0.67
C THR A 52 -9.43 -2.17 0.18
N THR A 53 -9.09 -3.43 0.48
CA THR A 53 -9.85 -4.61 0.07
C THR A 53 -11.13 -4.79 0.89
N LEU A 54 -12.15 -5.39 0.26
CA LEU A 54 -13.44 -5.69 0.90
C LEU A 54 -13.33 -6.67 2.08
N THR A 55 -12.25 -7.44 2.13
CA THR A 55 -11.94 -8.38 3.20
C THR A 55 -10.44 -8.34 3.50
N GLY A 56 -10.07 -8.68 4.73
CA GLY A 56 -8.69 -8.65 5.18
C GLY A 56 -8.52 -9.26 6.56
N SER A 57 -7.29 -9.23 7.07
CA SER A 57 -6.98 -9.68 8.42
C SER A 57 -6.15 -8.64 9.14
N LEU A 58 -6.57 -8.29 10.36
CA LEU A 58 -5.87 -7.38 11.25
C LEU A 58 -4.75 -8.14 11.98
N ILE A 59 -3.67 -8.39 11.27
CA ILE A 59 -2.45 -8.94 11.88
C ILE A 59 -1.53 -7.81 12.34
N SER A 60 -0.33 -8.08 12.85
CA SER A 60 0.67 -7.00 12.91
C SER A 60 1.15 -6.74 11.47
N PRO A 61 1.15 -5.49 10.98
CA PRO A 61 1.73 -5.19 9.67
C PRO A 61 3.16 -5.75 9.62
N GLY A 62 3.58 -6.25 8.46
CA GLY A 62 4.93 -6.75 8.27
C GLY A 62 5.32 -8.04 9.03
N HIS A 63 4.47 -8.65 9.87
CA HIS A 63 4.80 -9.90 10.59
C HIS A 63 4.94 -11.09 9.61
N PRO A 64 5.98 -11.95 9.75
CA PRO A 64 6.94 -12.11 10.85
C PRO A 64 8.21 -11.24 10.80
N GLY A 65 8.23 -10.20 9.96
CA GLY A 65 9.33 -9.26 9.87
C GLY A 65 9.69 -8.58 11.20
N GLN A 66 10.94 -8.15 11.30
CA GLN A 66 11.44 -7.43 12.48
C GLN A 66 10.90 -6.00 12.53
N TYR A 67 10.26 -5.67 13.64
CA TYR A 67 9.88 -4.32 14.03
C TYR A 67 10.71 -3.88 15.26
N GLY A 68 10.88 -2.58 15.44
CA GLY A 68 11.52 -2.02 16.63
C GLY A 68 10.72 -2.31 17.91
N PRO A 69 11.36 -2.28 19.09
CA PRO A 69 10.63 -2.39 20.35
C PRO A 69 9.71 -1.17 20.56
N ALA A 70 8.48 -1.42 21.02
CA ALA A 70 7.47 -0.38 21.33
C ALA A 70 6.96 0.47 20.16
N GLU A 71 7.00 -0.06 18.94
CA GLU A 71 6.37 0.57 17.77
C GLU A 71 4.84 0.52 17.87
N ASN A 72 4.18 1.66 17.66
CA ASN A 72 2.72 1.74 17.59
C ASN A 72 2.26 1.41 16.17
N CYS A 73 1.79 0.19 15.96
CA CYS A 73 1.38 -0.26 14.64
C CYS A 73 0.05 0.37 14.23
N GLN A 74 0.01 0.94 13.02
CA GLN A 74 -1.16 1.62 12.51
C GLN A 74 -1.77 0.86 11.33
N TRP A 75 -3.08 0.61 11.43
CA TRP A 75 -3.90 0.11 10.33
C TRP A 75 -4.76 1.25 9.80
N ILE A 76 -4.74 1.44 8.50
CA ILE A 76 -5.57 2.43 7.83
C ILE A 76 -6.50 1.67 6.92
N ILE A 77 -7.79 1.70 7.26
CA ILE A 77 -8.83 0.97 6.53
C ILE A 77 -9.58 2.01 5.70
N GLU A 78 -9.45 1.90 4.38
CA GLU A 78 -10.14 2.79 3.45
C GLU A 78 -11.35 2.06 2.87
N VAL A 79 -12.53 2.63 3.07
CA VAL A 79 -13.80 2.00 2.71
C VAL A 79 -14.52 2.89 1.70
N PRO A 80 -14.93 2.34 0.54
CA PRO A 80 -15.74 3.07 -0.44
C PRO A 80 -17.06 3.59 0.15
N VAL A 81 -17.58 4.64 -0.47
CA VAL A 81 -18.83 5.29 -0.04
C VAL A 81 -19.98 4.28 0.07
N ASN A 82 -20.77 4.40 1.13
CA ASN A 82 -21.89 3.52 1.50
C ASN A 82 -21.50 2.12 2.02
N MET A 83 -20.23 1.84 2.26
CA MET A 83 -19.81 0.63 2.97
C MET A 83 -19.38 0.95 4.40
N ARG A 84 -19.35 -0.07 5.26
CA ARG A 84 -18.90 0.02 6.65
C ARG A 84 -17.92 -1.12 6.95
N VAL A 85 -17.06 -0.89 7.94
CA VAL A 85 -16.22 -1.95 8.49
C VAL A 85 -17.07 -2.87 9.35
N GLU A 86 -16.95 -4.18 9.14
CA GLU A 86 -17.49 -5.24 10.00
C GLU A 86 -16.32 -6.05 10.55
N VAL A 87 -16.32 -6.32 11.86
CA VAL A 87 -15.23 -6.97 12.60
C VAL A 87 -15.71 -8.30 13.16
#